data_AF-A0A969MVY2-F1
#
_entry.id   AF-A0A969MVY2-F1
#
_cell.length_a   1.000
_cell.length_b   1.000
_cell.length_c   1.000
_cell.angle_alpha   90.00
_cell.angle_beta   90.00
_cell.angle_gamma   90.00
#
_symmetry.space_group_name_H-M   'P 1'
#
loop_
_entity.id
_entity.type
_entity.pdbx_description
1 polymer ?
#
loop_
_entity_poly.entity_id
_entity_poly.type
_entity_poly.pdbx_seq_one_letter_code
_entity_poly.pdbx_strand_id
1 'polypeptide(L)'
;MNRATMVSGFAALFATQVSMATVFAQVSGASANDIVCQFKYRVGAEPWVLTESSATTRIQARKKRNNDIDYLEKKAKEAGLSFDVRRIPCRDPWGGDSGKPDD
;
A
#
# COMPACT_ATOMS: atom_id res chain seq x y z
N MET A 1 39.03 43.09 -20.39
CA MET A 1 38.54 41.71 -20.63
C MET A 1 38.73 40.89 -19.37
N ASN A 2 37.63 40.34 -18.84
CA ASN A 2 37.50 39.15 -17.95
C ASN A 2 38.06 39.27 -16.52
N ARG A 3 37.40 38.81 -15.44
CA ARG A 3 36.15 38.09 -15.20
C ARG A 3 35.85 38.24 -13.70
N ALA A 4 34.67 38.74 -13.33
CA ALA A 4 34.19 38.72 -11.95
C ALA A 4 33.68 37.30 -11.62
N THR A 5 34.25 36.69 -10.58
CA THR A 5 33.93 35.33 -10.15
C THR A 5 32.63 35.33 -9.34
N MET A 6 31.61 34.73 -9.95
CA MET A 6 30.49 33.97 -9.39
C MET A 6 29.84 34.40 -8.07
N VAL A 7 28.61 34.87 -8.26
CA VAL A 7 27.53 34.98 -7.29
C VAL A 7 26.85 33.62 -7.08
N SER A 8 26.25 33.47 -5.88
CA SER A 8 25.18 32.55 -5.52
C SER A 8 25.55 31.09 -5.23
N GLY A 9 25.81 30.85 -3.94
CA GLY A 9 25.48 29.58 -3.31
C GLY A 9 23.98 29.33 -3.41
N PHE A 10 23.61 28.37 -4.25
CA PHE A 10 22.30 27.73 -4.20
C PHE A 10 22.23 26.93 -2.90
N ALA A 11 21.51 27.46 -1.91
CA ALA A 11 21.01 26.67 -0.81
C ALA A 11 20.07 25.61 -1.41
N ALA A 12 20.57 24.39 -1.55
CA ALA A 12 19.77 23.23 -1.92
C ALA A 12 18.75 23.02 -0.79
N LEU A 13 17.50 23.41 -1.04
CA LEU A 13 16.36 22.91 -0.29
C LEU A 13 16.36 21.39 -0.43
N PHE A 14 16.84 20.70 0.60
CA PHE A 14 16.58 19.28 0.77
C PHE A 14 15.08 19.12 0.99
N ALA A 15 14.35 18.94 -0.11
CA ALA A 15 13.01 18.40 -0.09
C ALA A 15 13.13 16.99 0.51
N THR A 16 12.82 16.86 1.79
CA THR A 16 12.50 15.57 2.42
C THR A 16 11.26 15.02 1.72
N GLN A 17 11.47 14.32 0.60
CA GLN A 17 10.49 13.42 0.04
C GLN A 17 10.37 12.25 1.01
N VAL A 18 9.52 12.40 2.02
CA VAL A 18 9.01 11.26 2.76
C VAL A 18 8.14 10.50 1.78
N SER A 19 8.72 9.48 1.14
CA SER A 19 7.98 8.63 0.22
C SER A 19 6.76 8.07 0.94
N MET A 20 5.56 8.42 0.45
CA MET A 20 4.27 7.98 0.99
C MET A 20 4.18 6.47 1.17
N ALA A 21 4.97 5.70 0.42
CA ALA A 21 5.15 4.26 0.59
C ALA A 21 5.48 3.85 2.04
N THR A 22 6.22 4.68 2.77
CA THR A 22 6.62 4.39 4.17
C THR A 22 5.48 4.61 5.16
N VAL A 23 4.50 5.46 4.83
CA VAL A 23 3.41 5.83 5.74
C VAL A 23 2.35 4.72 5.83
N PHE A 24 2.26 3.84 4.83
CA PHE A 24 1.20 2.82 4.73
C PHE A 24 1.61 1.41 5.15
N ALA A 25 2.84 1.20 5.61
CA ALA A 25 3.30 -0.10 6.09
C ALA A 25 2.78 -0.39 7.51
N GLN A 26 1.47 -0.52 7.68
CA GLN A 26 0.93 -1.19 8.87
C GLN A 26 1.09 -2.69 8.69
N VAL A 27 2.17 -3.24 9.25
CA VAL A 27 2.36 -4.69 9.31
C VAL A 27 1.36 -5.26 10.31
N SER A 28 0.24 -5.80 9.82
CA SER A 28 -0.63 -6.64 10.63
C SER A 28 0.00 -8.02 10.70
N GLY A 29 0.60 -8.36 11.85
CA GLY A 29 1.12 -9.70 12.07
C GLY A 29 -0.03 -10.70 12.08
N ALA A 30 -0.18 -11.47 11.01
CA ALA A 30 -1.11 -12.59 10.97
C ALA A 30 -0.67 -13.67 11.96
N SER A 31 -1.59 -14.14 12.80
CA SER A 31 -1.33 -15.35 13.58
C SER A 31 -1.23 -16.56 12.65
N ALA A 32 -0.52 -17.62 13.06
CA ALA A 32 -0.41 -18.85 12.26
C ALA A 32 -1.76 -19.52 11.98
N ASN A 33 -2.83 -19.09 12.66
CA ASN A 33 -4.19 -19.57 12.54
C ASN A 33 -5.14 -18.55 11.87
N ASP A 34 -4.63 -17.45 11.32
CA ASP A 34 -5.48 -16.46 10.68
C ASP A 34 -5.64 -16.74 9.18
N ILE A 35 -6.83 -16.44 8.66
CA ILE A 35 -7.08 -16.36 7.23
C ILE A 35 -6.47 -15.06 6.71
N VAL A 36 -5.63 -15.17 5.69
CA VAL A 36 -4.86 -14.06 5.12
C VAL A 36 -5.39 -13.70 3.75
N CYS A 37 -5.99 -12.53 3.60
CA CYS A 37 -6.42 -12.00 2.32
C CYS A 37 -5.38 -11.00 1.79
N GLN A 38 -4.74 -11.33 0.68
CA GLN A 38 -3.72 -10.49 0.07
C GLN A 38 -4.32 -9.56 -0.99
N PHE A 39 -3.64 -8.45 -1.23
CA PHE A 39 -3.93 -7.57 -2.36
C PHE A 39 -2.70 -6.76 -2.75
N LYS A 40 -2.63 -6.40 -4.03
CA LYS A 40 -1.64 -5.45 -4.54
C LYS A 40 -2.33 -4.16 -4.88
N TYR A 41 -1.71 -3.03 -4.53
CA TYR A 41 -2.20 -1.71 -4.92
C TYR A 41 -1.07 -0.86 -5.46
N ARG A 42 -1.40 0.18 -6.23
CA ARG A 42 -0.48 1.26 -6.60
C ARG A 42 -1.21 2.59 -6.52
N VAL A 43 -0.46 3.64 -6.20
CA VAL A 43 -0.96 5.02 -6.12
C VAL A 43 -0.20 5.86 -7.16
N GLY A 44 -0.89 6.53 -8.07
CA GLY A 44 -0.26 7.29 -9.14
C GLY A 44 0.61 6.40 -10.05
N ALA A 45 1.83 6.86 -10.31
CA ALA A 45 2.85 6.15 -11.09
C ALA A 45 3.81 5.31 -10.21
N GLU A 46 3.51 5.15 -8.92
CA GLU A 46 4.36 4.41 -7.99
C GLU A 46 4.35 2.89 -8.28
N PRO A 47 5.39 2.16 -7.83
CA PRO A 47 5.44 0.71 -7.90
C PRO A 47 4.27 0.04 -7.18
N TRP A 48 3.93 -1.19 -7.61
CA TRP A 48 2.94 -2.01 -6.91
C TRP A 48 3.43 -2.42 -5.53
N VAL A 49 2.60 -2.18 -4.51
CA VAL A 49 2.82 -2.61 -3.13
C VAL A 49 1.97 -3.85 -2.87
N LEU A 50 2.60 -4.93 -2.40
CA LEU A 50 1.89 -6.11 -1.89
C LEU A 50 1.62 -5.91 -0.40
N THR A 51 0.37 -6.07 0.01
CA THR A 51 -0.02 -6.04 1.41
C THR A 51 -1.03 -7.13 1.72
N GLU A 52 -1.31 -7.31 3.00
CA GLU A 52 -2.20 -8.37 3.49
C GLU A 52 -3.07 -7.91 4.64
N SER A 53 -4.24 -8.53 4.74
CA SER A 53 -5.18 -8.35 5.84
C SER A 53 -5.51 -9.73 6.40
N SER A 54 -5.31 -9.92 7.70
CA SER A 54 -5.61 -11.17 8.38
C SER A 54 -6.79 -11.05 9.34
N ALA A 55 -7.53 -12.15 9.52
CA ALA A 55 -8.51 -12.31 10.59
C ALA A 55 -8.80 -13.80 10.86
N THR A 56 -9.47 -14.10 11.97
CA THR A 56 -9.82 -15.47 12.37
C THR A 56 -10.86 -16.13 11.47
N THR A 57 -11.63 -15.36 10.70
CA THR A 57 -12.62 -15.87 9.75
C THR A 57 -12.47 -15.24 8.36
N ARG A 58 -12.85 -15.97 7.30
CA ARG A 58 -12.74 -15.51 5.90
C ARG A 58 -13.53 -14.23 5.66
N ILE A 59 -14.73 -14.16 6.23
CA ILE A 59 -15.61 -12.99 6.11
C ILE A 59 -14.96 -11.77 6.75
N GLN A 60 -14.38 -11.91 7.94
CA GLN A 60 -13.68 -10.81 8.61
C GLN A 60 -12.41 -10.39 7.85
N ALA A 61 -11.64 -11.35 7.34
CA ALA A 61 -10.42 -11.05 6.60
C ALA A 61 -10.72 -10.30 5.30
N ARG A 62 -11.78 -10.72 4.56
CA ARG A 62 -12.29 -10.02 3.38
C ARG A 62 -12.80 -8.62 3.72
N LYS A 63 -13.59 -8.49 4.80
CA LYS A 63 -14.09 -7.18 5.27
C LYS A 63 -12.93 -6.25 5.63
N LYS A 64 -11.93 -6.75 6.36
CA LYS A 64 -10.73 -5.97 6.72
C LYS A 64 -9.98 -5.52 5.46
N ARG A 65 -9.75 -6.43 4.51
CA ARG A 65 -9.13 -6.09 3.21
C ARG A 65 -9.89 -4.98 2.49
N ASN A 66 -11.21 -5.08 2.40
CA ASN A 66 -12.00 -4.05 1.73
C ASN A 66 -11.89 -2.71 2.45
N ASN A 67 -11.96 -2.68 3.78
CA ASN A 67 -11.76 -1.45 4.55
C ASN A 67 -10.36 -0.85 4.34
N ASP A 68 -9.32 -1.70 4.29
CA ASP A 68 -7.94 -1.27 4.05
C ASP A 68 -7.80 -0.67 2.63
N ILE A 69 -8.44 -1.29 1.62
CA ILE A 69 -8.50 -0.77 0.24
C ILE A 69 -9.24 0.57 0.19
N ASP A 70 -10.42 0.67 0.78
CA ASP A 70 -11.24 1.89 0.77
C ASP A 70 -10.50 3.06 1.45
N TYR A 71 -9.76 2.76 2.53
CA TYR A 71 -8.91 3.74 3.20
C TYR A 71 -7.79 4.24 2.29
N LEU A 72 -7.07 3.33 1.61
CA LEU A 72 -5.99 3.69 0.69
C LEU A 72 -6.50 4.47 -0.53
N GLU A 73 -7.64 4.07 -1.10
CA GLU A 73 -8.29 4.77 -2.21
C GLU A 73 -8.69 6.18 -1.79
N LYS A 74 -9.31 6.33 -0.62
CA LYS A 74 -9.65 7.65 -0.07
C LYS A 74 -8.41 8.53 0.08
N LYS A 75 -7.31 8.00 0.59
CA LYS A 75 -6.05 8.74 0.75
C LYS A 75 -5.43 9.15 -0.59
N ALA A 76 -5.45 8.26 -1.58
CA ALA A 76 -5.00 8.58 -2.93
C ALA A 76 -5.86 9.70 -3.55
N LYS A 77 -7.19 9.63 -3.40
CA LYS A 77 -8.13 10.65 -3.89
C LYS A 77 -7.95 11.99 -3.18
N GLU A 78 -7.77 12.00 -1.87
CA GLU A 78 -7.46 13.22 -1.09
C GLU A 78 -6.15 13.89 -1.57
N ALA A 79 -5.19 13.10 -2.06
CA ALA A 79 -3.94 13.58 -2.64
C ALA A 79 -4.04 13.92 -4.15
N GLY A 80 -5.20 13.72 -4.80
CA GLY A 80 -5.36 13.95 -6.24
C GLY A 80 -4.64 12.92 -7.12
N LEU A 81 -4.36 11.73 -6.60
CA LEU A 81 -3.64 10.65 -7.29
C LEU A 81 -4.60 9.55 -7.74
N SER A 82 -4.22 8.81 -8.79
CA SER A 82 -4.93 7.59 -9.20
C SER A 82 -4.69 6.46 -8.21
N PHE A 83 -5.66 5.55 -8.10
CA PHE A 83 -5.54 4.35 -7.27
C PHE A 83 -5.94 3.12 -8.08
N ASP A 84 -5.07 2.12 -8.12
CA ASP A 84 -5.37 0.83 -8.72
C ASP A 84 -5.16 -0.29 -7.72
N VAL A 85 -6.05 -1.30 -7.75
CA VAL A 85 -6.01 -2.44 -6.84
C VAL A 85 -6.24 -3.76 -7.58
N ARG A 86 -5.54 -4.81 -7.13
CA ARG A 86 -5.72 -6.20 -7.57
C ARG A 86 -5.88 -7.07 -6.33
N ARG A 87 -7.06 -7.68 -6.19
CA ARG A 87 -7.36 -8.63 -5.11
C ARG A 87 -6.71 -9.97 -5.43
N ILE A 88 -6.09 -10.58 -4.42
CA ILE A 88 -5.52 -11.92 -4.49
C ILE A 88 -6.39 -12.82 -3.60
N PRO A 89 -6.67 -14.07 -4.00
CA PRO A 89 -7.46 -14.99 -3.20
C PRO A 89 -6.94 -15.12 -1.77
N CYS A 90 -7.85 -15.21 -0.81
CA CYS A 90 -7.48 -15.41 0.58
C CYS A 90 -6.88 -16.81 0.77
N ARG A 91 -5.75 -16.87 1.48
CA ARG A 91 -5.14 -18.11 1.94
C ARG A 91 -5.76 -18.52 3.26
N ASP A 92 -6.19 -19.76 3.33
CA ASP A 92 -6.65 -20.40 4.55
C ASP A 92 -5.49 -21.20 5.20
N PRO A 93 -5.21 -21.03 6.49
CA PRO A 93 -4.12 -21.73 7.17
C PRO A 93 -4.38 -23.24 7.35
N TRP A 94 -5.63 -23.69 7.23
CA TRP A 94 -6.02 -25.10 7.43
C TRP A 94 -6.12 -25.91 6.12
N GLY A 95 -5.63 -25.35 5.00
CA GLY A 95 -5.59 -26.07 3.71
C GLY A 95 -6.94 -26.21 3.01
N GLY A 96 -8.01 -25.59 3.54
CA GLY A 96 -9.35 -25.59 2.97
C GLY A 96 -9.63 -24.36 2.10
N ASP A 97 -9.84 -24.56 0.81
CA ASP A 97 -10.31 -23.57 -0.19
C ASP A 97 -9.32 -22.46 -0.62
N SER A 98 -8.07 -22.79 -0.93
CA SER A 98 -7.14 -21.88 -1.63
C SER A 98 -7.55 -21.52 -3.08
N GLY A 99 -8.82 -21.68 -3.45
CA GLY A 99 -9.31 -21.53 -4.82
C GLY A 99 -10.76 -21.05 -4.95
N LYS A 100 -11.44 -20.64 -3.87
CA LYS A 100 -12.75 -19.99 -4.02
C LYS A 100 -12.55 -18.55 -4.49
N PRO A 101 -13.18 -18.14 -5.61
CA PRO A 101 -13.09 -16.77 -6.07
C PRO A 101 -13.60 -15.79 -5.00
N ASP A 102 -13.03 -14.59 -5.04
CA ASP A 102 -13.45 -13.47 -4.21
C ASP A 102 -14.72 -12.83 -4.79
N ASP A 103 -15.79 -13.62 -4.84
CA ASP A 103 -17.15 -13.16 -5.11
C ASP A 103 -17.76 -12.54 -3.84
#